data_AF-A0A1X0QH11-F1
#
_entry.id   AF-A0A1X0QH11-F1
#
_cell.length_a   1.000
_cell.length_b   1.000
_cell.length_c   1.000
_cell.angle_alpha   90.00
_cell.angle_beta   90.00
_cell.angle_gamma   90.00
#
_symmetry.space_group_name_H-M   'P 1'
#
loop_
_entity.id
_entity.type
_entity.pdbx_description
1 polymer ?
#
loop_
_entity_poly.entity_id
_entity_poly.type
_entity_poly.pdbx_seq_one_letter_code
_entity_poly.pdbx_strand_id
1 'polypeptide(L)'
;MGRNCTKKKGKSRNTKRIQHGFIKRHGLRQIDLIKTIKYTEEELEEFRERDLNFLCEKCDRFFKDENTLNVHYKTKSHKKRLKQWNEPFHTQEDAERAAGLF
;
A
#
# COMPACT_ATOMS: atom_id res chain seq x y z
N MET A 1 9.61 56.21 6.58
CA MET A 1 8.95 55.11 7.33
C MET A 1 9.09 53.81 6.55
N GLY A 2 10.10 52.99 6.89
CA GLY A 2 10.33 51.70 6.23
C GLY A 2 9.56 50.58 6.94
N ARG A 3 8.78 49.79 6.19
CA ARG A 3 8.16 48.58 6.74
C ARG A 3 9.27 47.55 6.96
N ASN A 4 9.60 47.29 8.22
CA ASN A 4 10.54 46.24 8.58
C ASN A 4 9.97 44.88 8.10
N CYS A 5 10.63 44.32 7.08
CA CYS A 5 10.39 42.97 6.58
C CYS A 5 10.76 41.94 7.67
N THR A 6 9.83 41.67 8.59
CA THR A 6 9.97 40.54 9.51
C THR A 6 9.54 39.26 8.79
N LYS A 7 10.33 38.84 7.79
CA LYS A 7 10.25 37.47 7.27
C LYS A 7 10.66 36.53 8.41
N LYS A 8 9.72 36.17 9.28
CA LYS A 8 9.85 34.98 10.11
C LYS A 8 10.08 33.83 9.14
N LYS A 9 11.29 33.27 9.14
CA LYS A 9 11.69 32.09 8.37
C LYS A 9 10.81 30.95 8.88
N GLY A 10 9.61 30.80 8.32
CA GLY A 10 8.66 29.77 8.73
C GLY A 10 9.37 28.42 8.62
N LYS A 11 9.43 27.65 9.72
CA LYS A 11 9.95 26.28 9.68
C LYS A 11 9.19 25.56 8.57
N SER A 12 9.85 25.25 7.46
CA SER A 12 9.27 24.45 6.39
C SER A 12 8.84 23.13 7.00
N ARG A 13 7.53 22.90 7.14
CA ARG A 13 7.01 21.63 7.63
C ARG A 13 7.36 20.61 6.55
N ASN A 14 8.33 19.75 6.82
CA ASN A 14 8.85 18.78 5.87
C ASN A 14 7.88 17.58 5.69
N THR A 15 6.60 17.86 5.47
CA THR A 15 5.50 16.90 5.38
C THR A 15 5.72 15.89 4.25
N LYS A 16 6.33 16.31 3.14
CA LYS A 16 6.66 15.43 2.00
C LYS A 16 7.69 14.35 2.35
N ARG A 17 8.72 14.68 3.13
CA ARG A 17 9.76 13.72 3.56
C ARG A 17 9.21 12.70 4.56
N ILE A 18 8.29 13.12 5.42
CA ILE A 18 7.58 12.25 6.38
C ILE A 18 6.65 11.27 5.64
N GLN A 19 5.85 11.75 4.66
CA GLN A 19 4.97 10.90 3.86
C GLN A 19 5.75 9.85 3.04
N HIS A 20 6.85 10.24 2.40
CA HIS A 20 7.68 9.32 1.62
C HIS A 20 8.30 8.22 2.50
N GLY A 21 8.79 8.59 3.69
CA GLY A 21 9.34 7.62 4.64
C GLY A 21 8.29 6.69 5.25
N PHE A 22 7.03 7.12 5.36
CA PHE A 22 5.93 6.26 5.81
C PHE A 22 5.53 5.25 4.73
N ILE A 23 5.41 5.68 3.47
CA ILE A 23 5.11 4.79 2.34
C ILE A 23 6.24 3.77 2.12
N LYS A 24 7.50 4.14 2.35
CA LYS A 24 8.63 3.21 2.25
C LYS A 24 8.64 2.14 3.36
N ARG A 25 8.16 2.47 4.56
CA ARG A 25 8.21 1.60 5.75
C ARG A 25 6.94 0.77 5.96
N HIS A 26 5.78 1.35 5.65
CA HIS A 26 4.45 0.75 5.84
C HIS A 26 3.65 0.72 4.53
N GLY A 27 4.35 0.71 3.39
CA GLY A 27 3.73 0.60 2.08
C GLY A 27 2.93 -0.69 1.95
N LEU A 28 2.01 -0.70 0.98
CA LEU A 28 1.33 -1.92 0.56
C LEU A 28 2.39 -2.94 0.09
N ARG A 29 2.20 -4.22 0.43
CA ARG A 29 3.02 -5.31 -0.13
C ARG A 29 2.95 -5.27 -1.66
N GLN A 30 4.02 -5.69 -2.32
CA GLN A 30 4.05 -5.74 -3.79
C GLN A 30 3.05 -6.79 -4.30
N ILE A 31 2.54 -6.60 -5.52
CA ILE A 31 1.46 -7.46 -6.07
C ILE A 31 1.94 -8.89 -6.23
N ASP A 32 3.18 -9.06 -6.64
CA ASP A 32 3.79 -10.34 -7.01
C ASP A 32 3.87 -11.24 -5.78
N LEU A 33 4.34 -10.68 -4.66
CA LEU A 33 4.31 -11.34 -3.36
C LEU A 33 2.89 -11.71 -2.93
N ILE A 34 1.91 -10.81 -3.04
CA ILE A 34 0.52 -11.10 -2.65
C ILE A 34 -0.09 -12.22 -3.49
N LYS A 35 0.19 -12.28 -4.81
CA LYS A 35 -0.29 -13.36 -5.68
C LYS A 35 0.26 -14.72 -5.26
N THR A 36 1.45 -14.75 -4.67
CA THR A 36 2.09 -16.00 -4.20
C THR A 36 1.69 -16.40 -2.79
N ILE A 37 1.25 -15.46 -1.95
CA ILE A 37 0.85 -15.74 -0.58
C ILE A 37 -0.42 -16.60 -0.60
N LYS A 38 -0.35 -17.71 0.14
CA LYS A 38 -1.50 -18.54 0.49
C LYS A 38 -1.54 -18.61 2.02
N TYR A 39 -2.67 -18.26 2.58
CA TYR A 39 -2.91 -18.38 4.02
C TYR A 39 -3.24 -19.82 4.36
N THR A 40 -2.65 -20.36 5.42
CA THR A 40 -3.07 -21.65 5.97
C THR A 40 -4.36 -21.46 6.78
N GLU A 41 -5.10 -22.55 6.99
CA GLU A 41 -6.30 -22.53 7.83
C GLU A 41 -5.97 -22.10 9.27
N GLU A 42 -4.83 -22.54 9.79
CA GLU A 42 -4.32 -22.18 11.12
C GLU A 42 -4.07 -20.66 11.25
N GLU A 43 -3.46 -20.03 10.24
CA GLU A 43 -3.24 -18.58 10.23
C GLU A 43 -4.56 -17.81 10.19
N LEU A 44 -5.53 -18.28 9.40
CA LEU A 44 -6.86 -17.67 9.31
C LEU A 44 -7.62 -17.77 10.64
N GLU A 45 -7.46 -18.85 11.39
CA GLU A 45 -8.03 -19.00 12.72
C GLU A 45 -7.40 -18.02 13.72
N GLU A 46 -6.08 -17.83 13.69
CA GLU A 46 -5.39 -16.83 14.54
C GLU A 46 -5.89 -15.40 14.25
N PHE A 47 -6.17 -15.07 12.99
CA PHE A 47 -6.78 -13.78 12.65
C PHE A 47 -8.23 -13.68 13.16
N ARG A 48 -9.02 -14.76 13.04
CA ARG A 48 -10.39 -14.81 13.56
C ARG A 48 -10.43 -14.59 15.08
N GLU A 49 -9.51 -15.20 15.82
CA GLU A 49 -9.37 -14.99 17.28
C GLU A 49 -9.09 -13.54 17.66
N ARG A 50 -8.45 -12.77 16.76
CA ARG A 50 -8.17 -11.34 16.94
C ARG A 50 -9.31 -10.44 16.45
N ASP A 51 -10.52 -10.97 16.26
CA ASP A 51 -11.68 -10.31 15.64
C ASP A 51 -11.43 -9.82 14.20
N LEU A 52 -10.47 -10.40 13.47
CA LEU A 52 -10.14 -9.99 12.11
C LEU A 52 -10.73 -10.96 11.08
N ASN A 53 -12.07 -10.93 11.00
CA ASN A 53 -12.83 -11.91 10.21
C ASN A 53 -12.87 -11.61 8.71
N PHE A 54 -12.59 -10.38 8.29
CA PHE A 54 -12.81 -9.95 6.90
C PHE A 54 -11.49 -9.62 6.20
N LEU A 55 -11.15 -10.38 5.15
CA LEU A 55 -9.91 -10.20 4.39
C LEU A 55 -10.19 -9.63 2.99
N CYS A 56 -9.38 -8.65 2.59
CA CYS A 56 -9.25 -8.28 1.19
C CYS A 56 -7.96 -8.90 0.60
N GLU A 57 -8.12 -9.98 -0.17
CA GLU A 57 -7.01 -10.71 -0.80
C GLU A 57 -6.12 -9.82 -1.69
N LYS A 58 -6.73 -8.89 -2.43
CA LYS A 58 -5.99 -8.10 -3.45
C LYS A 58 -5.10 -7.02 -2.82
N CYS A 59 -5.45 -6.60 -1.61
CA CYS A 59 -4.72 -5.60 -0.83
C CYS A 59 -3.92 -6.19 0.33
N ASP A 60 -4.13 -7.47 0.65
CA ASP A 60 -3.53 -8.17 1.79
C ASP A 60 -3.81 -7.47 3.13
N ARG A 61 -5.09 -7.17 3.37
CA ARG A 61 -5.54 -6.43 4.56
C ARG A 61 -6.73 -7.09 5.23
N PHE A 62 -6.62 -7.25 6.54
CA PHE A 62 -7.68 -7.72 7.40
C PHE A 62 -8.47 -6.55 8.00
N PHE A 63 -9.76 -6.78 8.19
CA PHE A 63 -10.75 -5.84 8.69
C PHE A 63 -11.59 -6.52 9.76
N LYS A 64 -12.05 -5.72 10.73
CA LYS A 64 -12.91 -6.19 11.83
C LYS A 64 -14.38 -6.33 11.42
N ASP A 65 -14.88 -5.39 10.60
CA ASP A 65 -16.29 -5.33 10.21
C ASP A 65 -16.50 -5.41 8.69
N GLU A 66 -17.61 -6.01 8.27
CA GLU A 66 -18.06 -6.03 6.86
C GLU A 66 -18.24 -4.62 6.29
N ASN A 67 -18.78 -3.70 7.11
CA ASN A 67 -19.00 -2.32 6.70
C ASN A 67 -17.67 -1.64 6.32
N THR A 68 -16.62 -1.90 7.08
CA THR A 68 -15.29 -1.34 6.79
C THR A 68 -14.67 -1.95 5.52
N LEU A 69 -14.89 -3.24 5.28
CA LEU A 69 -14.51 -3.91 4.03
C LEU A 69 -15.25 -3.33 2.81
N ASN A 70 -16.56 -3.09 2.95
CA ASN A 70 -17.37 -2.49 1.89
C ASN A 70 -16.94 -1.05 1.57
N VAL A 71 -16.60 -0.26 2.58
CA VAL A 71 -16.02 1.07 2.38
C VAL A 71 -14.66 0.96 1.70
N HIS A 72 -13.82 -0.01 2.09
CA HIS A 72 -12.53 -0.27 1.46
C HIS A 72 -12.66 -0.49 -0.05
N TYR A 73 -13.59 -1.33 -0.51
CA TYR A 73 -13.83 -1.59 -1.93
C TYR A 73 -14.18 -0.32 -2.74
N LYS A 74 -14.85 0.65 -2.12
CA LYS A 74 -15.24 1.91 -2.77
C LYS A 74 -14.06 2.90 -2.91
N THR A 75 -12.99 2.74 -2.12
CA THR A 75 -11.86 3.67 -2.11
C THR A 75 -11.07 3.69 -3.43
N LYS A 76 -10.48 4.85 -3.75
CA LYS A 76 -9.62 5.01 -4.94
C LYS A 76 -8.38 4.11 -4.89
N SER A 77 -7.83 3.85 -3.69
CA SER A 77 -6.70 2.96 -3.48
C SER A 77 -7.01 1.52 -3.90
N HIS A 78 -8.17 0.99 -3.50
CA HIS A 78 -8.57 -0.36 -3.87
C HIS A 78 -8.82 -0.47 -5.38
N LYS A 79 -9.54 0.51 -5.97
CA LYS A 79 -9.78 0.55 -7.42
C LYS A 79 -8.48 0.63 -8.23
N LYS A 80 -7.48 1.39 -7.76
CA LYS A 80 -6.16 1.42 -8.40
C LYS A 80 -5.46 0.06 -8.29
N ARG A 81 -5.55 -0.60 -7.13
CA ARG A 81 -4.98 -1.94 -6.91
C ARG A 81 -5.58 -2.97 -7.87
N LEU A 82 -6.90 -2.96 -8.06
CA LEU A 82 -7.58 -3.88 -8.99
C LEU A 82 -7.09 -3.72 -10.43
N LYS A 83 -6.87 -2.48 -10.88
CA LYS A 83 -6.30 -2.25 -12.22
C LYS A 83 -4.90 -2.86 -12.35
N GLN A 84 -4.04 -2.62 -11.35
CA GLN A 84 -2.69 -3.18 -11.33
C GLN A 84 -2.68 -4.71 -11.20
N TRP A 85 -3.70 -5.30 -10.56
CA TRP A 85 -3.80 -6.75 -10.40
C TRP A 85 -4.04 -7.47 -11.72
N ASN A 86 -4.83 -6.86 -12.60
CA ASN A 86 -5.19 -7.39 -13.91
C ASN A 86 -4.06 -7.24 -14.94
N GLU A 87 -3.13 -6.32 -14.71
CA GLU A 87 -1.95 -6.16 -15.54
C GLU A 87 -0.93 -7.27 -15.23
N PRO A 88 -0.21 -7.80 -16.24
CA PRO A 88 0.91 -8.70 -15.98
C PRO A 88 1.93 -7.97 -15.09
N PHE A 89 2.46 -8.69 -14.11
CA PHE A 89 3.48 -8.13 -13.24
C PHE A 89 4.85 -8.18 -13.91
N HIS A 90 5.72 -7.26 -13.51
CA HIS A 90 7.07 -7.18 -14.06
C HIS A 90 7.92 -8.31 -13.50
N THR A 91 8.48 -9.14 -14.37
CA THR A 91 9.33 -10.26 -13.99
C THR A 91 10.81 -9.91 -14.09
N GLN A 92 11.66 -10.70 -13.42
CA GLN A 92 13.11 -10.56 -13.53
C GLN A 92 13.59 -10.73 -14.98
N GLU A 93 12.99 -11.67 -15.71
CA GLU A 93 13.30 -11.91 -17.14
C GLU A 93 12.99 -10.69 -18.01
N ASP A 94 11.89 -9.97 -17.73
CA ASP A 94 11.57 -8.73 -18.43
C ASP A 94 12.63 -7.66 -18.20
N ALA A 95 13.17 -7.58 -16.97
CA ALA A 95 14.23 -6.64 -16.62
C ALA A 95 15.56 -6.99 -17.32
N GLU A 96 15.92 -8.28 -17.34
CA GLU A 96 17.15 -8.75 -17.97
C GLU A 96 17.11 -8.60 -19.50
N ARG A 97 15.96 -8.86 -20.13
CA ARG A 97 15.72 -8.57 -21.55
C ARG A 97 15.82 -7.08 -21.85
N ALA A 98 15.26 -6.22 -21.00
CA ALA A 98 15.35 -4.77 -21.17
C ALA A 98 16.80 -4.26 -20.99
N ALA A 99 17.60 -4.93 -20.16
CA ALA A 99 19.01 -4.62 -19.95
C ALA A 99 19.94 -5.19 -21.04
N GLY A 100 19.43 -6.07 -21.91
CA GLY A 100 20.23 -6.73 -22.96
C GLY A 100 21.19 -7.81 -22.43
N LEU A 101 20.83 -8.45 -21.31
CA LEU A 101 21.61 -9.53 -20.69
C LEU A 101 21.29 -10.92 -21.26
N PHE A 102 20.19 -11.04 -22.02
CA PHE A 102 19.75 -12.25 -22.74
C PHE A 102 19.74 -12.03 -24.25
#